data_AF-A0A1F0MHD6-F1
#
_entry.id   AF-A0A1F0MHD6-F1
#
_cell.length_a   1.000
_cell.length_b   1.000
_cell.length_c   1.000
_cell.angle_alpha   90.00
_cell.angle_beta   90.00
_cell.angle_gamma   90.00
#
_symmetry.space_group_name_H-M   'P 1'
#
loop_
_entity.id
_entity.type
_entity.pdbx_description
1 polymer ?
#
loop_
_entity_poly.entity_id
_entity_poly.type
_entity_poly.pdbx_seq_one_letter_code
_entity_poly.pdbx_strand_id
1 'polypeptide(L)'
;MSTVTSNAAPQGGLDRFFHISERGSTVGTEIRGGVVTFFAMAYIVLLNPLILGTSPDREGVVLGIPQVAAVTALAAGVMSILFGVVAKYPFGIATGLGLNTLVAVTLVGQQGLTWPEAMGLVVIDGIIIVLLAISGFRTAVFNAIPDSMKVAMSVGIGMFIAMIGLVDAGFVRRVPDEAMTTVPVQLGFGGSIASWPTFVFIVGLLICGFLVARNIPGGLFIGIVVTTIISLIVEHFAGAGSSADDPHGWSLAVPELPDSFGGVPDLSLVGNVDLVGAFIHLGVVAASLLVFTLVLANFFDAMGTMTALGRQAEVTDEHGNLPDMKRALVVEGFGAVVGGAASSSSNTVFVDSSAGIADGARTGLANVVTGILFLIAMFFTPLYEMVPIEAAAPVLVVVGALMMMQVGNIEWSRFDVAFPAFLTIVVMPLTYSIANGIGVGFIAFTAMALFTGKTKHIHWIMWLISLLFVVYFAQGPILAALS
;
A
#
# COMPACT_ATOMS: atom_id res chain seq x y z
N MET A 1 21.95 22.92 8.66
CA MET A 1 22.42 21.53 8.78
C MET A 1 23.16 21.25 7.49
N SER A 2 24.46 21.04 7.55
CA SER A 2 25.36 21.01 6.40
C SER A 2 25.01 19.86 5.47
N THR A 3 24.79 20.12 4.19
CA THR A 3 24.74 19.09 3.14
C THR A 3 25.98 18.22 3.25
N VAL A 4 25.82 16.90 3.42
CA VAL A 4 26.93 15.95 3.35
C VAL A 4 27.23 15.72 1.87
N THR A 5 27.73 16.74 1.18
CA THR A 5 28.51 16.53 -0.04
C THR A 5 29.92 16.19 0.41
N SER A 6 30.22 14.90 0.46
CA SER A 6 31.59 14.45 0.62
C SER A 6 32.39 14.96 -0.58
N ASN A 7 33.49 15.69 -0.34
CA ASN A 7 34.46 16.10 -1.38
C ASN A 7 35.24 14.90 -1.97
N ALA A 8 34.76 13.67 -1.78
CA ALA A 8 35.39 12.46 -2.30
C ALA A 8 35.26 12.39 -3.83
N ALA A 9 36.39 12.31 -4.51
CA ALA A 9 36.43 12.09 -5.95
C ALA A 9 35.84 10.71 -6.30
N PRO A 10 35.03 10.61 -7.39
CA PRO A 10 34.42 9.34 -7.78
C PRO A 10 35.47 8.30 -8.17
N GLN A 11 35.34 7.09 -7.63
CA GLN A 11 36.28 5.96 -7.78
C GLN A 11 35.98 5.06 -9.00
N GLY A 12 35.17 5.52 -9.97
CA GLY A 12 34.87 4.77 -11.19
C GLY A 12 33.62 5.24 -11.93
N GLY A 13 33.26 4.56 -13.02
CA GLY A 13 32.08 4.88 -13.83
C GLY A 13 30.75 4.63 -13.12
N LEU A 14 30.65 3.53 -12.35
CA LEU A 14 29.48 3.19 -11.54
C LEU A 14 29.25 4.23 -10.43
N ASP A 15 30.33 4.59 -9.72
CA ASP A 15 30.31 5.60 -8.67
C ASP A 15 29.87 6.96 -9.21
N ARG A 16 30.45 7.39 -10.34
CA ARG A 16 30.06 8.63 -11.01
C ARG A 16 28.59 8.62 -11.48
N PHE A 17 28.08 7.47 -11.92
CA PHE A 17 26.70 7.37 -12.39
C PHE A 17 25.69 7.50 -11.25
N PHE A 18 25.92 6.82 -10.13
CA PHE A 18 25.00 6.80 -8.98
C PHE A 18 25.30 7.84 -7.90
N HIS A 19 26.40 8.57 -8.01
CA HIS A 19 26.87 9.54 -7.01
C HIS A 19 27.15 8.87 -5.65
N ILE A 20 27.79 7.69 -5.65
CA ILE A 20 27.93 6.83 -4.45
C ILE A 20 28.83 7.51 -3.41
N SER A 21 30.06 7.87 -3.78
CA SER A 21 31.02 8.53 -2.89
C SER A 21 30.57 9.93 -2.49
N GLU A 22 29.92 10.66 -3.41
CA GLU A 22 29.38 12.00 -3.17
C GLU A 22 28.30 11.99 -2.08
N ARG A 23 27.44 10.96 -2.09
CA ARG A 23 26.38 10.74 -1.09
C ARG A 23 26.85 9.97 0.16
N GLY A 24 28.16 9.79 0.33
CA GLY A 24 28.75 9.17 1.52
C GLY A 24 28.53 7.66 1.67
N SER A 25 28.24 6.95 0.58
CA SER A 25 28.04 5.49 0.58
C SER A 25 29.20 4.74 -0.10
N THR A 26 29.15 3.40 -0.10
CA THR A 26 30.08 2.53 -0.82
C THR A 26 29.33 1.43 -1.57
N VAL A 27 29.94 0.83 -2.59
CA VAL A 27 29.32 -0.28 -3.35
C VAL A 27 28.90 -1.44 -2.43
N GLY A 28 29.72 -1.79 -1.44
CA GLY A 28 29.38 -2.84 -0.47
C GLY A 28 28.18 -2.46 0.40
N THR A 29 28.10 -1.21 0.83
CA THR A 29 26.96 -0.67 1.58
C THR A 29 25.68 -0.70 0.74
N GLU A 30 25.75 -0.30 -0.53
CA GLU A 30 24.59 -0.32 -1.43
C GLU A 30 24.09 -1.73 -1.71
N ILE A 31 24.98 -2.71 -1.92
CA ILE A 31 24.57 -4.11 -2.12
C ILE A 31 23.89 -4.65 -0.86
N ARG A 32 24.50 -4.46 0.31
CA ARG A 32 23.94 -4.90 1.59
C ARG A 32 22.59 -4.23 1.86
N GLY A 33 22.52 -2.91 1.66
CA GLY A 33 21.29 -2.13 1.82
C GLY A 33 20.19 -2.59 0.85
N GLY A 34 20.51 -2.94 -0.39
CA GLY A 34 19.56 -3.53 -1.33
C GLY A 34 19.03 -4.90 -0.89
N VAL A 35 19.90 -5.77 -0.36
CA VAL A 35 19.47 -7.06 0.24
C VAL A 35 18.56 -6.82 1.45
N VAL A 36 18.91 -5.89 2.32
CA VAL A 36 18.09 -5.52 3.50
C VAL A 36 16.73 -4.98 3.06
N THR A 37 16.69 -4.08 2.08
CA THR A 37 15.45 -3.55 1.51
C THR A 37 14.60 -4.65 0.90
N PHE A 38 15.20 -5.58 0.14
CA PHE A 38 14.46 -6.72 -0.40
C PHE A 38 13.80 -7.54 0.71
N PHE A 39 14.53 -7.95 1.74
CA PHE A 39 13.92 -8.72 2.84
C PHE A 39 12.88 -7.94 3.63
N ALA A 40 13.05 -6.62 3.77
CA ALA A 40 12.05 -5.75 4.38
C ALA A 40 10.76 -5.69 3.56
N MET A 41 10.87 -5.70 2.22
CA MET A 41 9.73 -5.64 1.31
C MET A 41 9.17 -7.01 0.90
N ALA A 42 9.92 -8.11 1.08
CA ALA A 42 9.64 -9.42 0.49
C ALA A 42 8.26 -9.99 0.86
N TYR A 43 7.71 -9.56 2.00
CA TYR A 43 6.36 -9.92 2.41
C TYR A 43 5.30 -9.52 1.36
N ILE A 44 5.54 -8.52 0.50
CA ILE A 44 4.56 -8.08 -0.51
C ILE A 44 4.29 -9.16 -1.55
N VAL A 45 5.27 -10.00 -1.83
CA VAL A 45 5.12 -11.14 -2.76
C VAL A 45 4.17 -12.19 -2.19
N LEU A 46 3.99 -12.22 -0.87
CA LEU A 46 3.03 -13.09 -0.18
C LEU A 46 1.69 -12.40 0.03
N LEU A 47 1.68 -11.13 0.45
CA LEU A 47 0.45 -10.42 0.79
C LEU A 47 -0.38 -10.00 -0.42
N ASN A 48 0.24 -9.49 -1.48
CA ASN A 48 -0.52 -9.00 -2.63
C ASN A 48 -1.36 -10.10 -3.31
N PRO A 49 -0.83 -11.33 -3.51
CA PRO A 49 -1.64 -12.46 -3.98
C PRO A 49 -2.79 -12.84 -3.08
N LEU A 50 -2.62 -12.71 -1.76
CA LEU A 50 -3.69 -13.03 -0.82
C LEU A 50 -4.82 -11.98 -0.88
N ILE A 51 -4.49 -10.73 -1.19
CA ILE A 51 -5.44 -9.63 -1.34
C ILE A 51 -6.16 -9.66 -2.71
N LEU A 52 -5.44 -9.84 -3.81
CA LEU A 52 -6.00 -9.78 -5.17
C LEU A 52 -6.37 -11.15 -5.74
N GLY A 53 -5.63 -12.19 -5.37
CA GLY A 53 -5.63 -13.49 -6.02
C GLY A 53 -6.74 -14.44 -5.56
N THR A 54 -7.54 -14.05 -4.57
CA THR A 54 -8.48 -14.96 -3.87
C THR A 54 -9.94 -14.57 -4.02
N SER A 55 -10.23 -13.28 -4.26
CA SER A 55 -11.60 -12.78 -4.37
C SER A 55 -12.12 -12.94 -5.81
N PRO A 56 -13.29 -13.57 -6.01
CA PRO A 56 -13.93 -13.59 -7.31
C PRO A 56 -14.43 -12.20 -7.68
N ASP A 57 -14.28 -11.80 -8.93
CA ASP A 57 -14.97 -10.64 -9.46
C ASP A 57 -16.45 -10.94 -9.77
N ARG A 58 -17.16 -9.97 -10.34
CA ARG A 58 -18.58 -10.12 -10.68
C ARG A 58 -18.89 -11.26 -11.67
N GLU A 59 -17.90 -11.73 -12.42
CA GLU A 59 -18.03 -12.84 -13.37
C GLU A 59 -17.59 -14.18 -12.76
N GLY A 60 -17.21 -14.16 -11.47
CA GLY A 60 -16.71 -15.33 -10.77
C GLY A 60 -15.24 -15.64 -11.06
N VAL A 61 -14.51 -14.73 -11.73
CA VAL A 61 -13.11 -14.94 -12.10
C VAL A 61 -12.22 -14.59 -10.91
N VAL A 62 -11.31 -15.51 -10.60
CA VAL A 62 -10.29 -15.35 -9.56
C VAL A 62 -8.92 -15.28 -10.26
N LEU A 63 -8.08 -14.31 -9.89
CA LEU A 63 -6.77 -14.11 -10.53
C LEU A 63 -5.77 -15.24 -10.24
N GLY A 64 -5.88 -15.88 -9.07
CA GLY A 64 -4.99 -16.94 -8.63
C GLY A 64 -3.74 -16.44 -7.89
N ILE A 65 -3.40 -17.11 -6.79
CA ILE A 65 -2.27 -16.74 -5.93
C ILE A 65 -0.92 -16.81 -6.70
N PRO A 66 -0.58 -17.92 -7.41
CA PRO A 66 0.71 -18.01 -8.10
C PRO A 66 0.90 -16.96 -9.19
N GLN A 67 -0.16 -16.68 -9.95
CA GLN A 67 -0.15 -15.70 -11.04
C GLN A 67 0.07 -14.30 -10.49
N VAL A 68 -0.71 -13.89 -9.49
CA VAL A 68 -0.55 -12.56 -8.85
C VAL A 68 0.83 -12.44 -8.23
N ALA A 69 1.37 -13.51 -7.61
CA ALA A 69 2.70 -13.48 -7.01
C ALA A 69 3.79 -13.27 -8.06
N ALA A 70 3.69 -13.99 -9.19
CA ALA A 70 4.62 -13.87 -10.30
C ALA A 70 4.64 -12.45 -10.88
N VAL A 71 3.47 -11.90 -11.20
CA VAL A 71 3.38 -10.55 -11.78
C VAL A 71 3.73 -9.46 -10.77
N THR A 72 3.45 -9.65 -9.48
CA THR A 72 3.90 -8.74 -8.41
C THR A 72 5.42 -8.69 -8.34
N ALA A 73 6.08 -9.85 -8.30
CA ALA A 73 7.54 -9.94 -8.27
C ALA A 73 8.17 -9.36 -9.54
N LEU A 74 7.59 -9.64 -10.71
CA LEU A 74 8.01 -9.07 -11.99
C LEU A 74 7.93 -7.54 -11.98
N ALA A 75 6.76 -6.99 -11.65
CA ALA A 75 6.50 -5.55 -11.69
C ALA A 75 7.35 -4.82 -10.64
N ALA A 76 7.48 -5.37 -9.42
CA ALA A 76 8.35 -4.82 -8.38
C ALA A 76 9.82 -4.85 -8.80
N GLY A 77 10.28 -5.95 -9.40
CA GLY A 77 11.64 -6.12 -9.88
C GLY A 77 12.01 -5.11 -10.97
N VAL A 78 11.21 -5.04 -12.02
CA VAL A 78 11.41 -4.12 -13.15
C VAL A 78 11.35 -2.67 -12.68
N MET A 79 10.33 -2.30 -11.89
CA MET A 79 10.14 -0.92 -11.46
C MET A 79 11.18 -0.48 -10.43
N SER A 80 11.62 -1.37 -9.53
CA SER A 80 12.72 -1.06 -8.60
C SER A 80 14.02 -0.79 -9.36
N ILE A 81 14.37 -1.61 -10.36
CA ILE A 81 15.54 -1.38 -11.22
C ILE A 81 15.39 -0.05 -11.96
N LEU A 82 14.24 0.19 -12.60
CA LEU A 82 14.00 1.42 -13.37
C LEU A 82 14.12 2.67 -12.49
N PHE A 83 13.50 2.65 -11.30
CA PHE A 83 13.59 3.77 -10.36
C PHE A 83 15.02 3.97 -9.86
N GLY A 84 15.73 2.88 -9.55
CA GLY A 84 17.14 2.91 -9.20
C GLY A 84 17.99 3.58 -10.28
N VAL A 85 17.84 3.20 -11.54
CA VAL A 85 18.65 3.72 -12.66
C VAL A 85 18.28 5.17 -13.02
N VAL A 86 16.99 5.53 -13.00
CA VAL A 86 16.50 6.82 -13.49
C VAL A 86 16.44 7.88 -12.39
N ALA A 87 15.84 7.55 -11.24
CA ALA A 87 15.69 8.47 -10.12
C ALA A 87 16.92 8.46 -9.20
N LYS A 88 17.70 7.37 -9.21
CA LYS A 88 18.96 7.22 -8.43
C LYS A 88 18.77 7.37 -6.93
N TYR A 89 17.58 7.11 -6.41
CA TYR A 89 17.30 7.06 -4.97
C TYR A 89 17.16 5.61 -4.49
N PRO A 90 17.49 5.32 -3.21
CA PRO A 90 17.40 3.99 -2.62
C PRO A 90 15.95 3.65 -2.21
N PHE A 91 14.96 3.97 -3.04
CA PHE A 91 13.55 3.73 -2.73
C PHE A 91 12.98 2.60 -3.60
N GLY A 92 12.83 1.40 -3.04
CA GLY A 92 12.24 0.27 -3.73
C GLY A 92 10.80 0.56 -4.19
N ILE A 93 10.42 -0.04 -5.31
CA ILE A 93 9.05 0.04 -5.84
C ILE A 93 8.42 -1.35 -5.83
N ALA A 94 7.20 -1.43 -5.30
CA ALA A 94 6.33 -2.60 -5.37
C ALA A 94 4.86 -2.16 -5.27
N THR A 95 3.93 -3.10 -5.31
CA THR A 95 2.49 -2.82 -5.18
C THR A 95 2.13 -2.16 -3.86
N GLY A 96 1.55 -0.96 -3.90
CA GLY A 96 1.15 -0.23 -2.69
C GLY A 96 0.06 -0.95 -1.90
N LEU A 97 0.30 -1.20 -0.61
CA LEU A 97 -0.63 -1.90 0.29
C LEU A 97 -1.96 -1.16 0.50
N GLY A 98 -1.97 0.18 0.39
CA GLY A 98 -3.22 0.93 0.43
C GLY A 98 -4.02 0.79 -0.87
N LEU A 99 -3.33 0.70 -2.01
CA LEU A 99 -3.93 0.70 -3.34
C LEU A 99 -4.41 -0.69 -3.77
N ASN A 100 -3.69 -1.76 -3.46
CA ASN A 100 -4.18 -3.12 -3.74
C ASN A 100 -5.49 -3.44 -3.02
N THR A 101 -5.59 -3.01 -1.77
CA THR A 101 -6.80 -3.07 -0.97
C THR A 101 -7.92 -2.27 -1.63
N LEU A 102 -7.67 -1.02 -2.01
CA LEU A 102 -8.67 -0.18 -2.67
C LEU A 102 -9.19 -0.86 -3.95
N VAL A 103 -8.30 -1.46 -4.74
CA VAL A 103 -8.67 -2.23 -5.94
C VAL A 103 -9.52 -3.45 -5.58
N ALA A 104 -9.05 -4.32 -4.69
CA ALA A 104 -9.75 -5.56 -4.34
C ALA A 104 -11.11 -5.30 -3.69
N VAL A 105 -11.12 -4.45 -2.67
CA VAL A 105 -12.28 -4.24 -1.81
C VAL A 105 -13.25 -3.25 -2.43
N THR A 106 -12.77 -2.08 -2.86
CA THR A 106 -13.65 -1.03 -3.34
C THR A 106 -14.02 -1.26 -4.79
N LEU A 107 -13.06 -1.40 -5.70
CA LEU A 107 -13.36 -1.47 -7.14
C LEU A 107 -14.02 -2.80 -7.52
N VAL A 108 -13.45 -3.92 -7.11
CA VAL A 108 -13.99 -5.25 -7.43
C VAL A 108 -15.12 -5.61 -6.47
N GLY A 109 -14.85 -5.63 -5.16
CA GLY A 109 -15.82 -6.09 -4.16
C GLY A 109 -17.08 -5.23 -4.01
N GLN A 110 -16.94 -3.90 -3.89
CA GLN A 110 -18.08 -3.00 -3.65
C GLN A 110 -18.71 -2.47 -4.94
N GLN A 111 -17.92 -2.09 -5.93
CA GLN A 111 -18.42 -1.53 -7.19
C GLN A 111 -18.69 -2.60 -8.26
N GLY A 112 -18.32 -3.86 -8.02
CA GLY A 112 -18.63 -4.97 -8.90
C GLY A 112 -17.89 -4.94 -10.24
N LEU A 113 -16.73 -4.28 -10.32
CA LEU A 113 -15.90 -4.29 -11.54
C LEU A 113 -15.24 -5.66 -11.74
N THR A 114 -15.01 -6.03 -13.00
CA THR A 114 -14.13 -7.17 -13.30
C THR A 114 -12.67 -6.83 -13.00
N TRP A 115 -11.81 -7.84 -12.83
CA TRP A 115 -10.38 -7.60 -12.63
C TRP A 115 -9.74 -6.75 -13.75
N PRO A 116 -9.99 -7.02 -15.06
CA PRO A 116 -9.47 -6.18 -16.13
C PRO A 116 -10.00 -4.75 -16.09
N GLU A 117 -11.27 -4.54 -15.76
CA GLU A 117 -11.88 -3.20 -15.62
C GLU A 117 -11.20 -2.42 -14.48
N ALA A 118 -11.00 -3.05 -13.32
CA ALA A 118 -10.36 -2.43 -12.17
C ALA A 118 -8.88 -2.09 -12.45
N MET A 119 -8.14 -3.01 -13.08
CA MET A 119 -6.76 -2.77 -13.50
C MET A 119 -6.67 -1.67 -14.58
N GLY A 120 -7.70 -1.52 -15.41
CA GLY A 120 -7.79 -0.43 -16.37
C GLY A 120 -7.89 0.94 -15.71
N LEU A 121 -8.66 1.05 -14.63
CA LEU A 121 -8.71 2.28 -13.83
C LEU A 121 -7.35 2.59 -13.19
N VAL A 122 -6.60 1.58 -12.74
CA VAL A 122 -5.23 1.74 -12.21
C VAL A 122 -4.25 2.23 -13.28
N VAL A 123 -4.34 1.72 -14.50
CA VAL A 123 -3.53 2.20 -15.63
C VAL A 123 -3.85 3.67 -15.94
N ILE A 124 -5.14 4.04 -15.96
CA ILE A 124 -5.56 5.41 -16.20
C ILE A 124 -5.08 6.35 -15.09
N ASP A 125 -5.19 5.92 -13.82
CA ASP A 125 -4.59 6.62 -12.69
C ASP A 125 -3.10 6.89 -12.92
N GLY A 126 -2.31 5.85 -13.22
CA GLY A 126 -0.88 6.01 -13.49
C GLY A 126 -0.58 6.98 -14.64
N ILE A 127 -1.35 6.93 -15.73
CA ILE A 127 -1.22 7.88 -16.85
C ILE A 127 -1.48 9.31 -16.38
N ILE A 128 -2.55 9.53 -15.62
CA ILE A 128 -2.87 10.86 -15.05
C ILE A 128 -1.73 11.33 -14.16
N ILE A 129 -1.24 10.48 -13.26
CA ILE A 129 -0.14 10.81 -12.35
C ILE A 129 1.14 11.21 -13.12
N VAL A 130 1.48 10.47 -14.18
CA VAL A 130 2.61 10.81 -15.07
C VAL A 130 2.40 12.17 -15.73
N LEU A 131 1.21 12.45 -16.27
CA LEU A 131 0.88 13.74 -16.89
C LEU A 131 0.95 14.90 -15.89
N LEU A 132 0.48 14.67 -14.66
CA LEU A 132 0.55 15.64 -13.56
C LEU A 132 2.01 15.90 -13.14
N ALA A 133 2.86 14.88 -13.15
CA ALA A 133 4.29 15.01 -12.86
C ALA A 133 5.03 15.78 -13.97
N ILE A 134 4.73 15.50 -15.24
CA ILE A 134 5.36 16.18 -16.38
C ILE A 134 4.94 17.65 -16.46
N SER A 135 3.66 17.96 -16.20
CA SER A 135 3.12 19.32 -16.25
C SER A 135 3.57 20.21 -15.07
N GLY A 136 4.08 19.62 -13.99
CA GLY A 136 4.48 20.37 -12.78
C GLY A 136 3.30 20.74 -11.86
N PHE A 137 2.06 20.44 -12.27
CA PHE A 137 0.86 20.63 -11.45
C PHE A 137 0.92 19.82 -10.15
N ARG A 138 1.58 18.65 -10.17
CA ARG A 138 1.81 17.80 -9.00
C ARG A 138 2.49 18.53 -7.85
N THR A 139 3.48 19.39 -8.12
CA THR A 139 4.16 20.16 -7.08
C THR A 139 3.24 21.22 -6.46
N ALA A 140 2.35 21.82 -7.25
CA ALA A 140 1.39 22.81 -6.76
C ALA A 140 0.34 22.18 -5.82
N VAL A 141 -0.17 20.99 -6.14
CA VAL A 141 -1.11 20.24 -5.27
C VAL A 141 -0.43 19.82 -3.97
N PHE A 142 0.81 19.33 -4.03
CA PHE A 142 1.54 18.94 -2.83
C PHE A 142 1.80 20.12 -1.89
N ASN A 143 2.20 21.26 -2.43
CA ASN A 143 2.42 22.49 -1.65
C ASN A 143 1.11 23.10 -1.13
N ALA A 144 -0.03 22.78 -1.74
CA ALA A 144 -1.34 23.26 -1.31
C ALA A 144 -1.86 22.57 -0.03
N ILE A 145 -1.40 21.34 0.22
CA ILE A 145 -1.96 20.50 1.29
C ILE A 145 -1.15 20.67 2.57
N PRO A 146 -1.81 20.95 3.71
CA PRO A 146 -1.13 21.07 4.99
C PRO A 146 -0.45 19.76 5.39
N ASP A 147 0.73 19.85 5.99
CA ASP A 147 1.50 18.68 6.41
C ASP A 147 0.73 17.79 7.40
N SER A 148 -0.08 18.39 8.28
CA SER A 148 -0.95 17.65 9.20
C SER A 148 -1.94 16.74 8.48
N MET A 149 -2.48 17.18 7.33
CA MET A 149 -3.40 16.38 6.52
C MET A 149 -2.64 15.26 5.80
N LYS A 150 -1.45 15.55 5.26
CA LYS A 150 -0.58 14.51 4.66
C LYS A 150 -0.27 13.39 5.65
N VAL A 151 0.09 13.76 6.89
CA VAL A 151 0.36 12.79 7.96
C VAL A 151 -0.91 12.03 8.34
N ALA A 152 -2.05 12.72 8.53
CA ALA A 152 -3.32 12.09 8.89
C ALA A 152 -3.78 11.06 7.84
N MET A 153 -3.54 11.33 6.56
CA MET A 153 -3.86 10.40 5.48
C MET A 153 -3.01 9.13 5.54
N SER A 154 -1.70 9.25 5.76
CA SER A 154 -0.82 8.08 5.95
C SER A 154 -1.25 7.25 7.18
N VAL A 155 -1.54 7.92 8.30
CA VAL A 155 -2.04 7.25 9.52
C VAL A 155 -3.39 6.56 9.28
N GLY A 156 -4.32 7.21 8.58
CA GLY A 156 -5.63 6.65 8.24
C GLY A 156 -5.54 5.42 7.35
N ILE A 157 -4.65 5.44 6.34
CA ILE A 157 -4.38 4.27 5.48
C ILE A 157 -3.82 3.12 6.33
N GLY A 158 -2.90 3.39 7.26
CA GLY A 158 -2.38 2.39 8.18
C GLY A 158 -3.46 1.75 9.06
N MET A 159 -4.35 2.57 9.62
CA MET A 159 -5.49 2.08 10.41
C MET A 159 -6.48 1.27 9.58
N PHE A 160 -6.69 1.63 8.32
CA PHE A 160 -7.53 0.86 7.39
C PHE A 160 -6.92 -0.50 7.07
N ILE A 161 -5.63 -0.55 6.73
CA ILE A 161 -4.89 -1.81 6.49
C ILE A 161 -4.90 -2.71 7.73
N ALA A 162 -4.72 -2.15 8.92
CA ALA A 162 -4.82 -2.91 10.16
C ALA A 162 -6.23 -3.49 10.38
N MET A 163 -7.28 -2.72 10.06
CA MET A 163 -8.66 -3.21 10.14
C MET A 163 -8.89 -4.39 9.19
N ILE A 164 -8.36 -4.35 7.97
CA ILE A 164 -8.42 -5.46 7.01
C ILE A 164 -7.73 -6.69 7.56
N GLY A 165 -6.51 -6.56 8.07
CA GLY A 165 -5.81 -7.70 8.70
C GLY A 165 -6.59 -8.33 9.85
N LEU A 166 -7.27 -7.51 10.67
CA LEU A 166 -8.12 -8.02 11.75
C LEU A 166 -9.37 -8.75 11.22
N VAL A 167 -9.96 -8.26 10.12
CA VAL A 167 -11.14 -8.85 9.49
C VAL A 167 -10.79 -10.15 8.77
N ASP A 168 -9.74 -10.15 7.96
CA ASP A 168 -9.29 -11.29 7.18
C ASP A 168 -8.82 -12.45 8.07
N ALA A 169 -8.27 -12.14 9.26
CA ALA A 169 -7.92 -13.13 10.27
C ALA A 169 -9.13 -13.74 11.02
N GLY A 170 -10.34 -13.22 10.78
CA GLY A 170 -11.53 -13.55 11.54
C GLY A 170 -11.51 -13.08 12.99
N PHE A 171 -10.56 -12.21 13.37
CA PHE A 171 -10.48 -11.63 14.71
C PHE A 171 -11.57 -10.58 14.92
N VAL A 172 -11.81 -9.73 13.92
CA VAL A 172 -12.97 -8.84 13.85
C VAL A 172 -13.94 -9.40 12.82
N ARG A 173 -15.21 -9.59 13.19
CA ARG A 173 -16.25 -10.06 12.26
C ARG A 173 -17.43 -9.10 12.22
N ARG A 174 -18.05 -8.97 11.04
CA ARG A 174 -19.34 -8.29 10.90
C ARG A 174 -20.38 -9.00 11.76
N VAL A 175 -21.21 -8.23 12.44
CA VAL A 175 -22.43 -8.74 13.06
C VAL A 175 -23.53 -8.78 11.99
N PRO A 176 -24.13 -9.95 11.70
CA PRO A 176 -25.22 -10.04 10.74
C PRO A 176 -26.45 -9.27 11.20
N ASP A 177 -27.24 -8.74 10.26
CA ASP A 177 -28.42 -7.93 10.56
C ASP A 177 -29.48 -8.73 11.34
N GLU A 178 -29.49 -10.06 11.17
CA GLU A 178 -30.33 -11.02 11.92
C GLU A 178 -30.09 -10.98 13.44
N ALA A 179 -28.93 -10.51 13.90
CA ALA A 179 -28.63 -10.37 15.31
C ALA A 179 -29.40 -9.23 16.00
N MET A 180 -30.19 -8.45 15.23
CA MET A 180 -31.09 -7.39 15.74
C MET A 180 -30.39 -6.40 16.69
N THR A 181 -29.13 -6.05 16.38
CA THR A 181 -28.29 -5.14 17.15
C THR A 181 -27.77 -4.00 16.27
N THR A 182 -27.45 -2.87 16.90
CA THR A 182 -26.85 -1.71 16.23
C THR A 182 -25.32 -1.75 16.20
N VAL A 183 -24.70 -2.76 16.83
CA VAL A 183 -23.25 -2.93 16.86
C VAL A 183 -22.77 -3.56 15.54
N PRO A 184 -21.88 -2.91 14.78
CA PRO A 184 -21.52 -3.37 13.42
C PRO A 184 -20.52 -4.53 13.42
N VAL A 185 -19.67 -4.63 14.43
CA VAL A 185 -18.57 -5.61 14.49
C VAL A 185 -18.45 -6.26 15.87
N GLN A 186 -17.95 -7.50 15.90
CA GLN A 186 -17.71 -8.27 17.12
C GLN A 186 -16.34 -8.96 17.10
N LEU A 187 -15.88 -9.39 18.28
CA LEU A 187 -14.70 -10.25 18.41
C LEU A 187 -15.05 -11.68 17.98
N GLY A 188 -14.33 -12.20 16.99
CA GLY A 188 -14.44 -13.58 16.53
C GLY A 188 -15.88 -14.09 16.38
N PHE A 189 -16.15 -15.26 16.97
CA PHE A 189 -17.46 -15.89 16.95
C PHE A 189 -18.17 -15.65 18.28
N GLY A 190 -19.31 -14.95 18.24
CA GLY A 190 -20.12 -14.67 19.43
C GLY A 190 -19.39 -13.90 20.52
N GLY A 191 -18.39 -13.08 20.16
CA GLY A 191 -17.57 -12.34 21.12
C GLY A 191 -16.36 -13.11 21.66
N SER A 192 -16.01 -14.27 21.09
CA SER A 192 -14.89 -15.11 21.55
C SER A 192 -13.96 -15.55 20.42
N ILE A 193 -12.70 -15.80 20.75
CA ILE A 193 -11.74 -16.47 19.87
C ILE A 193 -12.02 -17.98 19.94
N ALA A 194 -12.74 -18.48 18.94
CA ALA A 194 -13.25 -19.85 18.93
C ALA A 194 -12.79 -20.64 17.69
N SER A 195 -11.67 -20.26 17.07
CA SER A 195 -11.14 -20.91 15.88
C SER A 195 -9.62 -21.02 15.92
N TRP A 196 -9.10 -22.12 15.36
CA TRP A 196 -7.65 -22.35 15.24
C TRP A 196 -6.96 -21.32 14.33
N PRO A 197 -7.54 -20.93 13.17
CA PRO A 197 -6.94 -19.88 12.33
C PRO A 197 -6.78 -18.54 13.06
N THR A 198 -7.79 -18.10 13.81
CA THR A 198 -7.70 -16.84 14.59
C THR A 198 -6.71 -16.96 15.74
N PHE A 199 -6.55 -18.15 16.35
CA PHE A 199 -5.47 -18.39 17.32
C PHE A 199 -4.09 -18.26 16.68
N VAL A 200 -3.88 -18.84 15.50
CA VAL A 200 -2.62 -18.73 14.75
C VAL A 200 -2.32 -17.27 14.39
N PHE A 201 -3.33 -16.51 13.96
CA PHE A 201 -3.20 -15.07 13.76
C PHE A 201 -2.69 -14.34 15.01
N ILE A 202 -3.24 -14.62 16.19
CA ILE A 202 -2.81 -13.96 17.45
C ILE A 202 -1.36 -14.29 17.76
N VAL A 203 -0.96 -15.56 17.63
CA VAL A 203 0.42 -15.98 17.81
C VAL A 203 1.33 -15.29 16.79
N GLY A 204 0.92 -15.24 15.52
CA GLY A 204 1.64 -14.55 14.46
C GLY A 204 1.78 -13.05 14.71
N LEU A 205 0.75 -12.40 15.27
CA LEU A 205 0.78 -10.99 15.66
C LEU A 205 1.81 -10.73 16.75
N LEU A 206 1.88 -11.60 17.75
CA LEU A 206 2.90 -11.52 18.80
C LEU A 206 4.31 -11.76 18.25
N ILE A 207 4.48 -12.73 17.32
CA ILE A 207 5.75 -13.00 16.66
C ILE A 207 6.19 -11.80 15.83
N CYS A 208 5.34 -11.30 14.94
CA CYS A 208 5.65 -10.13 14.10
C CYS A 208 5.96 -8.91 14.96
N GLY A 209 5.15 -8.64 15.99
CA GLY A 209 5.38 -7.57 16.95
C GLY A 209 6.72 -7.72 17.68
N PHE A 210 7.07 -8.93 18.12
CA PHE A 210 8.37 -9.20 18.75
C PHE A 210 9.54 -8.98 17.78
N LEU A 211 9.46 -9.49 16.56
CA LEU A 211 10.52 -9.34 15.56
C LEU A 211 10.76 -7.87 15.20
N VAL A 212 9.68 -7.10 15.04
CA VAL A 212 9.74 -5.65 14.81
C VAL A 212 10.27 -4.91 16.03
N ALA A 213 9.82 -5.24 17.25
CA ALA A 213 10.31 -4.63 18.49
C ALA A 213 11.81 -4.89 18.73
N ARG A 214 12.34 -5.99 18.17
CA ARG A 214 13.77 -6.33 18.19
C ARG A 214 14.56 -5.71 17.02
N ASN A 215 13.91 -4.95 16.15
CA ASN A 215 14.50 -4.33 14.95
C ASN A 215 15.20 -5.37 14.04
N ILE A 216 14.60 -6.55 13.88
CA ILE A 216 15.16 -7.61 13.01
C ILE A 216 14.85 -7.26 11.54
N PRO A 217 15.86 -7.09 10.67
CA PRO A 217 15.64 -6.85 9.24
C PRO A 217 14.84 -7.99 8.60
N GLY A 218 13.82 -7.65 7.81
CA GLY A 218 12.90 -8.65 7.24
C GLY A 218 12.03 -9.36 8.28
N GLY A 219 11.91 -8.81 9.50
CA GLY A 219 11.14 -9.42 10.59
C GLY A 219 9.69 -9.74 10.21
N LEU A 220 9.05 -8.92 9.36
CA LEU A 220 7.70 -9.20 8.87
C LEU A 220 7.67 -10.43 7.95
N PHE A 221 8.61 -10.55 7.01
CA PHE A 221 8.75 -11.73 6.15
C PHE A 221 9.02 -13.00 6.96
N ILE A 222 9.97 -12.94 7.91
CA ILE A 222 10.27 -14.05 8.83
C ILE A 222 9.02 -14.40 9.66
N GLY A 223 8.28 -13.37 10.11
CA GLY A 223 7.02 -13.54 10.83
C GLY A 223 5.99 -14.33 10.05
N ILE A 224 5.79 -14.03 8.75
CA ILE A 224 4.92 -14.82 7.88
C ILE A 224 5.40 -16.26 7.83
N VAL A 225 6.68 -16.50 7.48
CA VAL A 225 7.23 -17.86 7.34
C VAL A 225 7.05 -18.69 8.62
N VAL A 226 7.38 -18.12 9.79
CA VAL A 226 7.23 -18.81 11.07
C VAL A 226 5.75 -19.09 11.37
N THR A 227 4.87 -18.12 11.11
CA THR A 227 3.43 -18.29 11.35
C THR A 227 2.81 -19.31 10.40
N THR A 228 3.28 -19.39 9.14
CA THR A 228 2.91 -20.44 8.19
C THR A 228 3.36 -21.82 8.66
N ILE A 229 4.56 -21.95 9.23
CA ILE A 229 5.00 -23.23 9.81
C ILE A 229 4.07 -23.62 10.98
N ILE A 230 3.70 -22.66 11.82
CA ILE A 230 2.74 -22.89 12.91
C ILE A 230 1.37 -23.29 12.34
N SER A 231 0.88 -22.65 11.28
CA SER A 231 -0.40 -23.00 10.66
C SER A 231 -0.40 -24.42 10.10
N LEU A 232 0.69 -24.85 9.44
CA LEU A 232 0.86 -26.22 8.96
C LEU A 232 0.83 -27.25 10.09
N ILE A 233 1.50 -26.94 11.22
CA ILE A 233 1.50 -27.82 12.41
C ILE A 233 0.09 -27.89 13.00
N VAL A 234 -0.58 -26.74 13.17
CA VAL A 234 -1.93 -26.68 13.74
C VAL A 234 -2.90 -27.44 12.84
N GLU A 235 -2.83 -27.28 11.53
CA GLU A 235 -3.69 -28.01 10.60
C GLU A 235 -3.46 -29.51 10.67
N HIS A 236 -2.21 -29.96 10.72
CA HIS A 236 -1.88 -31.38 10.82
C HIS A 236 -2.47 -32.05 12.08
N PHE A 237 -2.52 -31.35 13.22
CA PHE A 237 -3.00 -31.91 14.48
C PHE A 237 -4.49 -31.66 14.74
N ALA A 238 -5.00 -30.50 14.37
CA ALA A 238 -6.37 -30.08 14.66
C ALA A 238 -7.34 -30.37 13.52
N GLY A 239 -6.85 -30.48 12.27
CA GLY A 239 -7.68 -30.67 11.08
C GLY A 239 -8.78 -29.62 10.98
N ALA A 240 -8.42 -28.33 11.09
CA ALA A 240 -9.40 -27.25 11.12
C ALA A 240 -10.14 -27.13 9.78
N GLY A 241 -9.51 -27.56 8.68
CA GLY A 241 -10.17 -27.66 7.37
C GLY A 241 -10.58 -26.31 6.80
N SER A 242 -11.36 -26.34 5.71
CA SER A 242 -11.79 -25.13 5.00
C SER A 242 -12.95 -24.43 5.72
N SER A 243 -12.96 -23.09 5.70
CA SER A 243 -14.09 -22.30 6.18
C SER A 243 -15.40 -22.54 5.41
N ALA A 244 -15.29 -23.12 4.21
CA ALA A 244 -16.43 -23.50 3.39
C ALA A 244 -17.21 -24.68 3.99
N ASP A 245 -16.52 -25.58 4.68
CA ASP A 245 -17.10 -26.78 5.30
C ASP A 245 -17.46 -26.53 6.77
N ASP A 246 -16.58 -25.84 7.51
CA ASP A 246 -16.81 -25.42 8.90
C ASP A 246 -16.49 -23.92 9.02
N PRO A 247 -17.42 -23.05 9.45
CA PRO A 247 -17.14 -21.63 9.66
C PRO A 247 -15.91 -21.32 10.53
N HIS A 248 -15.48 -22.27 11.38
CA HIS A 248 -14.29 -22.17 12.23
C HIS A 248 -12.96 -22.56 11.54
N GLY A 249 -13.02 -23.04 10.30
CA GLY A 249 -11.87 -23.42 9.46
C GLY A 249 -11.17 -22.24 8.78
N TRP A 250 -10.14 -22.54 7.98
CA TRP A 250 -9.30 -21.56 7.27
C TRP A 250 -10.06 -20.81 6.18
N SER A 251 -9.95 -19.48 6.16
CA SER A 251 -10.84 -18.64 5.35
C SER A 251 -10.64 -18.75 3.84
N LEU A 252 -9.40 -18.94 3.38
CA LEU A 252 -9.06 -18.81 1.95
C LEU A 252 -8.25 -19.99 1.43
N ALA A 253 -7.18 -20.37 2.13
CA ALA A 253 -6.34 -21.49 1.77
C ALA A 253 -6.09 -22.36 2.99
N VAL A 254 -6.31 -23.67 2.84
CA VAL A 254 -5.88 -24.64 3.84
C VAL A 254 -4.36 -24.78 3.72
N PRO A 255 -3.59 -24.64 4.82
CA PRO A 255 -2.14 -24.76 4.77
C PRO A 255 -1.73 -26.18 4.41
N GLU A 256 -1.11 -26.37 3.24
CA GLU A 256 -0.58 -27.65 2.79
C GLU A 256 0.85 -27.52 2.22
N LEU A 257 1.59 -28.62 2.18
CA LEU A 257 2.92 -28.66 1.56
C LEU A 257 2.77 -28.69 0.02
N PRO A 258 3.52 -27.88 -0.72
CA PRO A 258 3.39 -27.78 -2.15
C PRO A 258 4.09 -28.97 -2.81
N ASP A 259 3.57 -29.39 -3.95
CA ASP A 259 4.16 -30.48 -4.74
C ASP A 259 5.52 -30.11 -5.35
N SER A 260 5.87 -28.81 -5.40
CA SER A 260 7.19 -28.33 -5.86
C SER A 260 7.64 -27.07 -5.13
N PHE A 261 8.97 -26.87 -5.04
CA PHE A 261 9.58 -25.69 -4.40
C PHE A 261 9.94 -24.56 -5.40
N GLY A 262 9.74 -24.78 -6.70
CA GLY A 262 10.11 -23.83 -7.74
C GLY A 262 9.42 -24.18 -9.05
N GLY A 263 9.05 -23.14 -9.80
CA GLY A 263 8.24 -23.28 -11.01
C GLY A 263 8.54 -22.22 -12.05
N VAL A 264 8.08 -22.46 -13.28
CA VAL A 264 8.08 -21.41 -14.30
C VAL A 264 6.97 -20.42 -13.92
N PRO A 265 7.27 -19.12 -13.75
CA PRO A 265 6.27 -18.14 -13.37
C PRO A 265 5.19 -18.02 -14.45
N ASP A 266 3.92 -18.04 -14.01
CA ASP A 266 2.79 -17.79 -14.88
C ASP A 266 2.55 -16.27 -14.98
N LEU A 267 2.81 -15.72 -16.17
CA LEU A 267 2.66 -14.30 -16.47
C LEU A 267 1.41 -14.02 -17.33
N SER A 268 0.44 -14.94 -17.33
CA SER A 268 -0.80 -14.84 -18.14
C SER A 268 -1.65 -13.61 -17.82
N LEU A 269 -1.52 -13.04 -16.62
CA LEU A 269 -2.24 -11.82 -16.24
C LEU A 269 -1.67 -10.56 -16.91
N VAL A 270 -0.42 -10.59 -17.38
CA VAL A 270 0.21 -9.42 -17.99
C VAL A 270 -0.54 -9.01 -19.26
N GLY A 271 -0.98 -7.76 -19.29
CA GLY A 271 -1.71 -7.16 -20.40
C GLY A 271 -3.22 -7.42 -20.36
N ASN A 272 -3.73 -8.14 -19.34
CA ASN A 272 -5.17 -8.35 -19.18
C ASN A 272 -5.83 -7.13 -18.52
N VAL A 273 -6.06 -6.09 -19.33
CA VAL A 273 -6.56 -4.79 -18.88
C VAL A 273 -7.66 -4.27 -19.80
N ASP A 274 -8.73 -3.74 -19.22
CA ASP A 274 -9.79 -3.03 -19.92
C ASP A 274 -9.89 -1.56 -19.44
N LEU A 275 -9.40 -0.65 -20.27
CA LEU A 275 -9.41 0.80 -19.99
C LEU A 275 -10.80 1.45 -20.10
N VAL A 276 -11.76 0.79 -20.75
CA VAL A 276 -13.05 1.40 -21.12
C VAL A 276 -14.21 0.74 -20.38
N GLY A 277 -14.13 -0.56 -20.09
CA GLY A 277 -15.20 -1.35 -19.49
C GLY A 277 -15.79 -0.73 -18.23
N ALA A 278 -14.95 -0.22 -17.32
CA ALA A 278 -15.42 0.44 -16.10
C ALA A 278 -16.31 1.68 -16.37
N PHE A 279 -16.02 2.45 -17.43
CA PHE A 279 -16.82 3.62 -17.82
C PHE A 279 -18.14 3.25 -18.49
N ILE A 280 -18.18 2.10 -19.16
CA ILE A 280 -19.41 1.55 -19.74
C ILE A 280 -20.30 1.00 -18.63
N HIS A 281 -19.71 0.25 -17.69
CA HIS A 281 -20.43 -0.42 -16.62
C HIS A 281 -20.98 0.57 -15.58
N LEU A 282 -20.11 1.42 -15.01
CA LEU A 282 -20.51 2.34 -13.93
C LEU A 282 -21.02 3.69 -14.44
N GLY A 283 -20.83 3.96 -15.73
CA GLY A 283 -21.04 5.29 -16.31
C GLY A 283 -19.86 6.23 -16.04
N VAL A 284 -19.76 7.26 -16.88
CA VAL A 284 -18.60 8.16 -16.93
C VAL A 284 -18.37 8.87 -15.59
N VAL A 285 -19.43 9.30 -14.92
CA VAL A 285 -19.32 10.06 -13.67
C VAL A 285 -18.75 9.19 -12.55
N ALA A 286 -19.32 8.01 -12.30
CA ALA A 286 -18.89 7.12 -11.23
C ALA A 286 -17.47 6.60 -11.47
N ALA A 287 -17.16 6.13 -12.68
CA ALA A 287 -15.80 5.70 -13.03
C ALA A 287 -14.77 6.82 -12.88
N SER A 288 -15.11 8.06 -13.27
CA SER A 288 -14.22 9.21 -13.08
C SER A 288 -13.96 9.54 -11.61
N LEU A 289 -14.96 9.35 -10.73
CA LEU A 289 -14.80 9.54 -9.28
C LEU A 289 -13.91 8.46 -8.66
N LEU A 290 -13.99 7.22 -9.15
CA LEU A 290 -13.10 6.13 -8.72
C LEU A 290 -11.66 6.38 -9.18
N VAL A 291 -11.46 6.80 -10.44
CA VAL A 291 -10.14 7.23 -10.94
C VAL A 291 -9.61 8.40 -10.11
N PHE A 292 -10.43 9.41 -9.84
CA PHE A 292 -10.03 10.54 -9.00
C PHE A 292 -9.59 10.08 -7.60
N THR A 293 -10.31 9.12 -7.02
CA THR A 293 -9.96 8.52 -5.73
C THR A 293 -8.61 7.80 -5.78
N LEU A 294 -8.39 6.96 -6.81
CA LEU A 294 -7.10 6.30 -7.05
C LEU A 294 -5.97 7.31 -7.17
N VAL A 295 -6.17 8.35 -8.00
CA VAL A 295 -5.21 9.44 -8.20
C VAL A 295 -4.87 10.12 -6.89
N LEU A 296 -5.85 10.47 -6.07
CA LEU A 296 -5.57 11.07 -4.76
C LEU A 296 -4.82 10.09 -3.85
N ALA A 297 -5.32 8.87 -3.66
CA ALA A 297 -4.70 7.89 -2.78
C ALA A 297 -3.23 7.62 -3.17
N ASN A 298 -2.99 7.37 -4.46
CA ASN A 298 -1.67 7.11 -5.01
C ASN A 298 -0.76 8.33 -4.91
N PHE A 299 -1.26 9.50 -5.28
CA PHE A 299 -0.52 10.75 -5.17
C PHE A 299 0.00 11.00 -3.74
N PHE A 300 -0.85 10.78 -2.74
CA PHE A 300 -0.51 11.08 -1.36
C PHE A 300 0.36 10.02 -0.71
N ASP A 301 0.13 8.75 -1.00
CA ASP A 301 0.96 7.65 -0.53
C ASP A 301 2.40 7.80 -1.03
N ALA A 302 2.55 8.03 -2.33
CA ALA A 302 3.84 8.27 -2.97
C ALA A 302 4.58 9.47 -2.39
N MET A 303 3.91 10.62 -2.26
CA MET A 303 4.54 11.84 -1.76
C MET A 303 4.92 11.74 -0.29
N GLY A 304 4.06 11.18 0.56
CA GLY A 304 4.33 10.97 1.98
C GLY A 304 5.55 10.09 2.16
N THR A 305 5.58 8.96 1.45
CA THR A 305 6.66 7.97 1.54
C THR A 305 7.98 8.50 0.98
N MET A 306 7.98 9.11 -0.21
CA MET A 306 9.21 9.69 -0.80
C MET A 306 9.81 10.78 0.08
N THR A 307 8.98 11.64 0.69
CA THR A 307 9.47 12.71 1.57
C THR A 307 10.10 12.12 2.83
N ALA A 308 9.45 11.12 3.45
CA ALA A 308 9.96 10.45 4.64
C ALA A 308 11.29 9.74 4.37
N LEU A 309 11.35 8.93 3.30
CA LEU A 309 12.56 8.22 2.90
C LEU A 309 13.68 9.18 2.47
N GLY A 310 13.35 10.26 1.77
CA GLY A 310 14.32 11.28 1.37
C GLY A 310 15.03 11.92 2.54
N ARG A 311 14.27 12.28 3.59
CA ARG A 311 14.84 12.83 4.83
C ARG A 311 15.71 11.82 5.56
N GLN A 312 15.25 10.56 5.67
CA GLN A 312 16.00 9.51 6.33
C GLN A 312 17.28 9.12 5.57
N ALA A 313 17.25 9.18 4.24
CA ALA A 313 18.41 8.96 3.41
C ALA A 313 19.32 10.18 3.32
N GLU A 314 18.98 11.31 3.95
CA GLU A 314 19.80 12.53 3.93
C GLU A 314 20.10 13.02 2.50
N VAL A 315 19.18 12.77 1.57
CA VAL A 315 19.30 13.14 0.14
C VAL A 315 18.38 14.30 -0.25
N THR A 316 17.76 14.97 0.72
CA THR A 316 16.92 16.14 0.51
C THR A 316 17.72 17.44 0.54
N ASP A 317 17.23 18.47 -0.16
CA ASP A 317 17.76 19.83 -0.10
C ASP A 317 17.44 20.54 1.24
N GLU A 318 17.88 21.80 1.37
CA GLU A 318 17.67 22.63 2.58
C GLU A 318 16.18 22.88 2.91
N HIS A 319 15.30 22.74 1.91
CA HIS A 319 13.85 22.87 2.07
C HIS A 319 13.18 21.50 2.32
N GLY A 320 13.95 20.41 2.39
CA GLY A 320 13.45 19.06 2.58
C GLY A 320 12.87 18.43 1.32
N ASN A 321 13.12 19.00 0.13
CA ASN A 321 12.67 18.44 -1.15
C ASN A 321 13.74 17.54 -1.76
N LEU A 322 13.32 16.57 -2.56
CA LEU A 322 14.23 15.71 -3.30
C LEU A 322 14.79 16.45 -4.53
N PRO A 323 16.12 16.45 -4.76
CA PRO A 323 16.69 16.85 -6.04
C PRO A 323 16.03 16.05 -7.18
N ASP A 324 15.83 16.64 -8.36
CA ASP A 324 15.22 15.95 -9.51
C ASP A 324 13.87 15.26 -9.22
N MET A 325 13.09 15.74 -8.23
CA MET A 325 11.82 15.14 -7.81
C MET A 325 10.87 14.85 -8.98
N LYS A 326 10.88 15.70 -10.02
CA LYS A 326 10.09 15.49 -11.25
C LYS A 326 10.37 14.12 -11.90
N ARG A 327 11.63 13.70 -11.98
CA ARG A 327 12.01 12.40 -12.57
C ARG A 327 11.52 11.26 -11.69
N ALA A 328 11.73 11.34 -10.38
CA ALA A 328 11.25 10.35 -9.43
C ALA A 328 9.73 10.17 -9.53
N LEU A 329 8.98 11.28 -9.56
CA LEU A 329 7.51 11.28 -9.67
C LEU A 329 6.99 10.71 -10.99
N VAL A 330 7.72 10.92 -12.09
CA VAL A 330 7.36 10.34 -13.39
C VAL A 330 7.54 8.82 -13.38
N VAL A 331 8.67 8.33 -12.86
CA VAL A 331 8.91 6.88 -12.77
C VAL A 331 7.97 6.22 -11.78
N GLU A 332 7.66 6.90 -10.68
CA GLU A 332 6.66 6.47 -9.69
C GLU A 332 5.26 6.34 -10.33
N GLY A 333 4.78 7.38 -11.04
CA GLY A 333 3.51 7.30 -11.78
C GLY A 333 3.52 6.22 -12.87
N PHE A 334 4.66 6.01 -13.53
CA PHE A 334 4.82 4.90 -14.48
C PHE A 334 4.78 3.53 -13.78
N GLY A 335 5.16 3.46 -12.51
CA GLY A 335 4.96 2.27 -11.67
C GLY A 335 3.49 1.88 -11.57
N ALA A 336 2.59 2.84 -11.35
CA ALA A 336 1.15 2.58 -11.35
C ALA A 336 0.66 2.03 -12.70
N VAL A 337 1.16 2.56 -13.82
CA VAL A 337 0.86 2.06 -15.17
C VAL A 337 1.33 0.61 -15.32
N VAL A 338 2.58 0.32 -14.97
CA VAL A 338 3.16 -1.04 -15.09
C VAL A 338 2.44 -2.02 -14.17
N GLY A 339 2.13 -1.62 -12.94
CA GLY A 339 1.43 -2.46 -11.98
C GLY A 339 0.00 -2.78 -12.40
N GLY A 340 -0.76 -1.79 -12.90
CA GLY A 340 -2.07 -2.03 -13.51
C GLY A 340 -1.96 -2.92 -14.77
N ALA A 341 -1.00 -2.65 -15.64
CA ALA A 341 -0.76 -3.44 -16.86
C ALA A 341 -0.35 -4.89 -16.57
N ALA A 342 0.36 -5.14 -15.46
CA ALA A 342 0.75 -6.47 -15.03
C ALA A 342 -0.34 -7.18 -14.18
N SER A 343 -1.45 -6.49 -13.88
CA SER A 343 -2.49 -6.93 -12.95
C SER A 343 -1.99 -7.18 -11.52
N SER A 344 -0.96 -6.44 -11.08
CA SER A 344 -0.44 -6.48 -9.71
C SER A 344 -0.97 -5.36 -8.82
N SER A 345 -1.94 -4.54 -9.28
CA SER A 345 -2.30 -3.25 -8.69
C SER A 345 -1.20 -2.18 -8.84
N SER A 346 -1.44 -0.96 -8.37
CA SER A 346 -0.57 0.19 -8.55
C SER A 346 0.76 0.02 -7.82
N ASN A 347 1.87 0.05 -8.56
CA ASN A 347 3.20 0.04 -7.95
C ASN A 347 3.60 1.45 -7.55
N THR A 348 4.04 1.60 -6.30
CA THR A 348 4.49 2.85 -5.73
C THR A 348 5.75 2.65 -4.88
N VAL A 349 6.29 3.74 -4.36
CA VAL A 349 7.48 3.73 -3.52
C VAL A 349 7.17 3.09 -2.16
N PHE A 350 7.99 2.12 -1.74
CA PHE A 350 7.79 1.37 -0.50
C PHE A 350 8.53 1.98 0.69
N VAL A 351 7.81 2.23 1.77
CA VAL A 351 8.34 2.79 3.03
C VAL A 351 9.37 1.89 3.70
N ASP A 352 9.33 0.57 3.46
CA ASP A 352 10.27 -0.42 3.99
C ASP A 352 11.70 -0.25 3.45
N SER A 353 11.87 0.54 2.38
CA SER A 353 13.19 0.99 1.92
C SER A 353 13.97 1.73 3.01
N SER A 354 13.28 2.26 4.02
CA SER A 354 13.86 2.82 5.24
C SER A 354 14.84 1.87 5.93
N ALA A 355 14.63 0.54 5.87
CA ALA A 355 15.51 -0.46 6.46
C ALA A 355 16.89 -0.49 5.77
N GLY A 356 16.92 -0.51 4.43
CA GLY A 356 18.18 -0.45 3.68
C GLY A 356 18.86 0.92 3.80
N ILE A 357 18.07 1.99 3.89
CA ILE A 357 18.58 3.35 4.14
C ILE A 357 19.23 3.45 5.52
N ALA A 358 18.62 2.86 6.55
CA ALA A 358 19.18 2.78 7.90
C ALA A 358 20.49 1.96 7.92
N ASP A 359 20.63 0.98 7.04
CA ASP A 359 21.86 0.19 6.86
C ASP A 359 22.92 0.89 5.97
N GLY A 360 22.64 2.12 5.54
CA GLY A 360 23.59 3.02 4.87
C GLY A 360 23.37 3.18 3.37
N ALA A 361 22.31 2.63 2.78
CA ALA A 361 22.00 2.87 1.37
C ALA A 361 21.62 4.34 1.14
N ARG A 362 22.15 4.91 0.05
CA ARG A 362 21.96 6.31 -0.34
C ARG A 362 21.70 6.49 -1.84
N THR A 363 21.83 5.45 -2.65
CA THR A 363 21.73 5.55 -4.10
C THR A 363 20.79 4.52 -4.73
N GLY A 364 20.49 4.72 -6.02
CA GLY A 364 19.73 3.76 -6.80
C GLY A 364 20.42 2.41 -7.03
N LEU A 365 21.70 2.24 -6.69
CA LEU A 365 22.37 0.94 -6.79
C LEU A 365 21.71 -0.09 -5.85
N ALA A 366 21.35 0.31 -4.64
CA ALA A 366 20.59 -0.54 -3.71
C ALA A 366 19.29 -1.06 -4.35
N ASN A 367 18.55 -0.20 -5.04
CA ASN A 367 17.32 -0.56 -5.74
C ASN A 367 17.52 -1.56 -6.88
N VAL A 368 18.64 -1.46 -7.61
CA VAL A 368 18.96 -2.43 -8.66
C VAL A 368 19.14 -3.82 -8.05
N VAL A 369 19.83 -3.92 -6.90
CA VAL A 369 19.99 -5.17 -6.16
C VAL A 369 18.63 -5.68 -5.67
N THR A 370 17.82 -4.83 -5.05
CA THR A 370 16.45 -5.16 -4.62
C THR A 370 15.62 -5.71 -5.78
N GLY A 371 15.64 -5.04 -6.93
CA GLY A 371 14.84 -5.44 -8.07
C GLY A 371 15.31 -6.75 -8.71
N ILE A 372 16.62 -7.01 -8.77
CA ILE A 372 17.16 -8.31 -9.18
C ILE A 372 16.66 -9.42 -8.25
N LEU A 373 16.67 -9.19 -6.94
CA LEU A 373 16.16 -10.18 -5.97
C LEU A 373 14.67 -10.43 -6.12
N PHE A 374 13.85 -9.42 -6.43
CA PHE A 374 12.43 -9.62 -6.79
C PHE A 374 12.27 -10.45 -8.07
N LEU A 375 13.06 -10.20 -9.11
CA LEU A 375 13.03 -11.01 -10.33
C LEU A 375 13.45 -12.47 -10.07
N ILE A 376 14.36 -12.70 -9.13
CA ILE A 376 14.72 -14.05 -8.67
C ILE A 376 13.56 -14.67 -7.86
N ALA A 377 12.93 -13.90 -6.96
CA ALA A 377 11.81 -14.35 -6.15
C ALA A 377 10.63 -14.85 -7.00
N MET A 378 10.42 -14.27 -8.18
CA MET A 378 9.40 -14.70 -9.15
C MET A 378 9.46 -16.20 -9.51
N PHE A 379 10.62 -16.85 -9.44
CA PHE A 379 10.75 -18.29 -9.75
C PHE A 379 10.36 -19.23 -8.60
N PHE A 380 10.05 -18.66 -7.43
CA PHE A 380 9.64 -19.40 -6.22
C PHE A 380 8.12 -19.33 -5.99
N THR A 381 7.34 -19.10 -7.05
CA THR A 381 5.87 -18.95 -6.98
C THR A 381 5.11 -20.07 -6.28
N PRO A 382 5.47 -21.36 -6.42
CA PRO A 382 4.77 -22.44 -5.72
C PRO A 382 4.85 -22.35 -4.19
N LEU A 383 5.85 -21.64 -3.64
CA LEU A 383 5.98 -21.49 -2.19
C LEU A 383 4.90 -20.59 -1.57
N TYR A 384 4.25 -19.76 -2.39
CA TYR A 384 3.28 -18.78 -1.89
C TYR A 384 1.91 -19.39 -1.60
N GLU A 385 1.56 -20.52 -2.22
CA GLU A 385 0.29 -21.22 -1.98
C GLU A 385 0.19 -21.82 -0.56
N MET A 386 1.32 -22.05 0.10
CA MET A 386 1.36 -22.59 1.46
C MET A 386 0.83 -21.63 2.52
N VAL A 387 0.76 -20.33 2.21
CA VAL A 387 0.59 -19.29 3.23
C VAL A 387 -0.88 -18.96 3.38
N PRO A 388 -1.55 -19.39 4.47
CA PRO A 388 -2.92 -18.97 4.72
C PRO A 388 -2.97 -17.47 5.03
N ILE A 389 -4.11 -16.83 4.74
CA ILE A 389 -4.30 -15.40 5.00
C ILE A 389 -4.11 -15.07 6.48
N GLU A 390 -4.51 -15.96 7.39
CA GLU A 390 -4.41 -15.77 8.83
C GLU A 390 -2.95 -15.78 9.33
N ALA A 391 -2.03 -16.40 8.59
CA ALA A 391 -0.60 -16.33 8.87
C ALA A 391 0.05 -15.03 8.36
N ALA A 392 -0.54 -14.42 7.33
CA ALA A 392 -0.01 -13.20 6.70
C ALA A 392 -0.65 -11.91 7.25
N ALA A 393 -1.91 -11.97 7.64
CA ALA A 393 -2.69 -10.89 8.25
C ALA A 393 -2.03 -10.18 9.44
N PRO A 394 -1.23 -10.84 10.31
CA PRO A 394 -0.46 -10.17 11.35
C PRO A 394 0.41 -9.02 10.83
N VAL A 395 0.98 -9.17 9.63
CA VAL A 395 1.83 -8.15 9.02
C VAL A 395 1.02 -6.89 8.70
N LEU A 396 -0.21 -7.03 8.20
CA LEU A 396 -1.09 -5.88 7.92
C LEU A 396 -1.34 -5.04 9.18
N VAL A 397 -1.56 -5.71 10.33
CA VAL A 397 -1.76 -5.04 11.62
C VAL A 397 -0.49 -4.35 12.10
N VAL A 398 0.66 -5.02 12.01
CA VAL A 398 1.94 -4.44 12.45
C VAL A 398 2.36 -3.27 11.56
N VAL A 399 2.18 -3.37 10.24
CA VAL A 399 2.42 -2.26 9.30
C VAL A 399 1.51 -1.07 9.63
N GLY A 400 0.23 -1.32 9.89
CA GLY A 400 -0.69 -0.28 10.35
C GLY A 400 -0.22 0.40 11.65
N ALA A 401 0.30 -0.38 12.60
CA ALA A 401 0.86 0.16 13.84
C ALA A 401 2.12 1.01 13.60
N LEU A 402 3.00 0.61 12.67
CA LEU A 402 4.17 1.40 12.28
C LEU A 402 3.76 2.74 11.63
N MET A 403 2.75 2.73 10.75
CA MET A 403 2.23 3.95 10.15
C MET A 403 1.56 4.86 11.19
N MET A 404 0.87 4.29 12.18
CA MET A 404 0.24 5.01 13.29
C MET A 404 1.26 5.81 14.13
N MET A 405 2.54 5.42 14.19
CA MET A 405 3.57 6.18 14.92
C MET A 405 3.72 7.62 14.40
N GLN A 406 3.42 7.87 13.12
CA GLN A 406 3.49 9.21 12.53
C GLN A 406 2.44 10.18 13.08
N VAL A 407 1.42 9.68 13.78
CA VAL A 407 0.35 10.49 14.40
C VAL A 407 0.92 11.58 15.32
N GLY A 408 2.11 11.37 15.90
CA GLY A 408 2.80 12.35 16.74
C GLY A 408 3.27 13.61 16.01
N ASN A 409 3.35 13.59 14.68
CA ASN A 409 3.74 14.75 13.87
C ASN A 409 2.57 15.72 13.61
N ILE A 410 1.36 15.42 14.10
CA ILE A 410 0.18 16.27 13.98
C ILE A 410 0.11 17.23 15.18
N GLU A 411 -0.20 18.50 14.94
CA GLU A 411 -0.30 19.52 15.98
C GLU A 411 -1.63 19.38 16.78
N TRP A 412 -1.68 18.40 17.67
CA TRP A 412 -2.88 18.03 18.46
C TRP A 412 -3.38 19.13 19.41
N SER A 413 -2.54 20.09 19.77
CA SER A 413 -2.91 21.24 20.61
C SER A 413 -3.88 22.19 19.90
N ARG A 414 -3.94 22.16 18.56
CA ARG A 414 -4.77 23.03 17.74
C ARG A 414 -5.96 22.30 17.17
N PHE A 415 -7.14 22.55 17.74
CA PHE A 415 -8.37 21.85 17.36
C PHE A 415 -8.78 22.07 15.89
N ASP A 416 -8.45 23.22 15.30
CA ASP A 416 -8.67 23.52 13.87
C ASP A 416 -7.89 22.60 12.93
N VAL A 417 -6.83 21.95 13.43
CA VAL A 417 -5.99 20.99 12.71
C VAL A 417 -6.26 19.55 13.18
N ALA A 418 -6.35 19.35 14.50
CA ALA A 418 -6.54 18.05 15.12
C ALA A 418 -7.87 17.39 14.72
N PHE A 419 -8.97 18.16 14.65
CA PHE A 419 -10.28 17.60 14.34
C PHE A 419 -10.40 17.08 12.90
N PRO A 420 -10.01 17.83 11.85
CA PRO A 420 -9.93 17.29 10.49
C PRO A 420 -9.01 16.07 10.35
N ALA A 421 -7.85 16.11 11.00
CA ALA A 421 -6.91 15.00 11.01
C ALA A 421 -7.51 13.74 11.64
N PHE A 422 -8.15 13.88 12.81
CA PHE A 422 -8.85 12.79 13.49
C PHE A 422 -9.94 12.16 12.60
N LEU A 423 -10.79 12.99 11.97
CA LEU A 423 -11.82 12.49 11.08
C LEU A 423 -11.24 11.77 9.86
N THR A 424 -10.14 12.29 9.31
CA THR A 424 -9.41 11.63 8.21
C THR A 424 -8.97 10.22 8.62
N ILE A 425 -8.42 10.08 9.84
CA ILE A 425 -7.88 8.81 10.33
C ILE A 425 -9.00 7.80 10.62
N VAL A 426 -10.07 8.22 11.29
CA VAL A 426 -11.10 7.30 11.83
C VAL A 426 -12.13 6.90 10.77
N VAL A 427 -12.47 7.78 9.84
CA VAL A 427 -13.50 7.48 8.82
C VAL A 427 -13.03 6.40 7.84
N MET A 428 -11.73 6.31 7.54
CA MET A 428 -11.21 5.28 6.62
C MET A 428 -11.54 3.84 7.06
N PRO A 429 -11.10 3.37 8.24
CA PRO A 429 -11.41 2.01 8.69
C PRO A 429 -12.90 1.79 8.97
N LEU A 430 -13.58 2.78 9.56
CA LEU A 430 -14.97 2.61 9.98
C LEU A 430 -15.97 2.59 8.82
N THR A 431 -15.63 3.20 7.69
CA THR A 431 -16.45 3.16 6.47
C THR A 431 -15.85 2.25 5.40
N TYR A 432 -14.77 1.54 5.73
CA TYR A 432 -14.05 0.64 4.84
C TYR A 432 -13.70 1.30 3.49
N SER A 433 -13.32 2.59 3.51
CA SER A 433 -13.10 3.42 2.32
C SER A 433 -12.09 4.54 2.58
N ILE A 434 -10.96 4.47 1.86
CA ILE A 434 -9.93 5.52 1.89
C ILE A 434 -10.50 6.85 1.38
N ALA A 435 -11.30 6.80 0.30
CA ALA A 435 -11.95 7.97 -0.31
C ALA A 435 -12.77 8.76 0.71
N ASN A 436 -13.55 8.05 1.51
CA ASN A 436 -14.42 8.64 2.51
C ASN A 436 -13.61 9.39 3.57
N GLY A 437 -12.51 8.79 4.04
CA GLY A 437 -11.64 9.44 5.02
C GLY A 437 -10.97 10.70 4.49
N ILE A 438 -10.41 10.65 3.27
CA ILE A 438 -9.79 11.82 2.63
C ILE A 438 -10.83 12.93 2.44
N GLY A 439 -12.01 12.57 1.92
CA GLY A 439 -13.07 13.53 1.63
C GLY A 439 -13.59 14.23 2.87
N VAL A 440 -13.97 13.46 3.90
CA VAL A 440 -14.44 14.05 5.18
C VAL A 440 -13.34 14.89 5.81
N GLY A 441 -12.09 14.42 5.76
CA GLY A 441 -10.92 15.16 6.24
C GLY A 441 -10.76 16.54 5.60
N PHE A 442 -10.79 16.61 4.27
CA PHE A 442 -10.60 17.85 3.54
C PHE A 442 -11.77 18.81 3.73
N ILE A 443 -13.00 18.31 3.70
CA ILE A 443 -14.21 19.10 3.99
C ILE A 443 -14.09 19.70 5.39
N ALA A 444 -13.80 18.88 6.40
CA ALA A 444 -13.62 19.33 7.78
C ALA A 444 -12.51 20.37 7.89
N PHE A 445 -11.36 20.17 7.22
CA PHE A 445 -10.25 21.11 7.24
C PHE A 445 -10.65 22.49 6.69
N THR A 446 -11.27 22.51 5.51
CA THR A 446 -11.73 23.76 4.90
C THR A 446 -12.84 24.44 5.71
N ALA A 447 -13.77 23.67 6.29
CA ALA A 447 -14.83 24.19 7.15
C ALA A 447 -14.26 24.80 8.45
N MET A 448 -13.31 24.12 9.10
CA MET A 448 -12.67 24.64 10.33
C MET A 448 -11.91 25.93 10.05
N ALA A 449 -11.24 26.04 8.91
CA ALA A 449 -10.59 27.29 8.52
C ALA A 449 -11.57 28.41 8.18
N LEU A 450 -12.75 28.09 7.65
CA LEU A 450 -13.85 29.05 7.50
C LEU A 450 -14.29 29.58 8.86
N PHE A 451 -14.59 28.67 9.80
CA PHE A 451 -15.10 29.02 11.13
C PHE A 451 -14.08 29.76 12.00
N THR A 452 -12.79 29.50 11.81
CA THR A 452 -11.71 30.18 12.55
C THR A 452 -11.19 31.44 11.85
N GLY A 453 -11.76 31.83 10.70
CA GLY A 453 -11.36 33.02 9.94
C GLY A 453 -9.99 32.93 9.26
N LYS A 454 -9.39 31.73 9.17
CA LYS A 454 -8.06 31.48 8.58
C LYS A 454 -8.11 31.18 7.07
N THR A 455 -9.14 31.65 6.37
CA THR A 455 -9.41 31.32 4.97
C THR A 455 -8.31 31.76 4.00
N LYS A 456 -7.62 32.87 4.29
CA LYS A 456 -6.57 33.45 3.41
C LYS A 456 -5.28 32.63 3.38
N HIS A 457 -5.07 31.72 4.34
CA HIS A 457 -3.88 30.87 4.40
C HIS A 457 -4.07 29.51 3.70
N ILE A 458 -5.30 29.20 3.26
CA ILE A 458 -5.60 27.96 2.55
C ILE A 458 -5.46 28.17 1.06
N HIS A 459 -4.68 27.30 0.43
CA HIS A 459 -4.54 27.27 -1.01
C HIS A 459 -5.88 26.92 -1.69
N TRP A 460 -6.23 27.62 -2.77
CA TRP A 460 -7.53 27.49 -3.44
C TRP A 460 -7.89 26.06 -3.87
N ILE A 461 -6.89 25.24 -4.21
CA ILE A 461 -7.05 23.82 -4.56
C ILE A 461 -7.75 23.03 -3.45
N MET A 462 -7.51 23.34 -2.17
CA MET A 462 -8.19 22.66 -1.05
C MET A 462 -9.70 22.88 -1.09
N TRP A 463 -10.14 24.10 -1.41
CA TRP A 463 -11.56 24.40 -1.56
C TRP A 463 -12.20 23.66 -2.73
N LEU A 464 -11.49 23.57 -3.86
CA LEU A 464 -11.94 22.80 -5.01
C LEU A 464 -12.11 21.33 -4.65
N ILE A 465 -11.10 20.71 -4.03
CA ILE A 465 -11.16 19.28 -3.66
C ILE A 465 -12.26 19.04 -2.63
N SER A 466 -12.39 19.88 -1.60
CA SER A 466 -13.49 19.77 -0.64
C SER A 466 -14.86 19.86 -1.31
N LEU A 467 -15.04 20.78 -2.27
CA LEU A 467 -16.29 20.89 -3.02
C LEU A 467 -16.58 19.63 -3.84
N LEU A 468 -15.57 19.07 -4.51
CA LEU A 468 -15.71 17.82 -5.25
C LEU A 468 -16.14 16.66 -4.32
N PHE A 469 -15.59 16.58 -3.11
CA PHE A 469 -16.01 15.58 -2.13
C PHE A 469 -17.42 15.83 -1.57
N VAL A 470 -17.86 17.09 -1.42
CA VAL A 470 -19.26 17.39 -1.08
C VAL A 470 -20.19 16.84 -2.15
N VAL A 471 -19.86 17.05 -3.44
CA VAL A 471 -20.64 16.49 -4.55
C VAL A 471 -20.61 14.96 -4.54
N TYR A 472 -19.45 14.35 -4.29
CA TYR A 472 -19.29 12.89 -4.16
C TYR A 472 -20.22 12.32 -3.09
N PHE A 473 -20.23 12.88 -1.87
CA PHE A 473 -21.12 12.41 -0.80
C PHE A 473 -22.59 12.73 -1.06
N ALA A 474 -22.89 13.80 -1.78
CA ALA A 474 -24.25 14.19 -2.16
C ALA A 474 -24.75 13.47 -3.43
N GLN A 475 -23.97 12.58 -4.04
CA GLN A 475 -24.31 11.95 -5.32
C GLN A 475 -25.66 11.23 -5.28
N GLY A 476 -25.96 10.47 -4.23
CA GLY A 476 -27.23 9.74 -4.11
C GLY A 476 -28.45 10.67 -4.15
N PRO A 477 -28.55 11.66 -3.24
CA PRO A 477 -29.59 12.68 -3.29
C PRO A 477 -29.64 13.48 -4.61
N ILE A 478 -28.48 13.80 -5.20
CA ILE A 478 -28.42 14.53 -6.49
C ILE A 478 -29.03 13.69 -7.62
N LEU A 479 -28.65 12.41 -7.72
CA LEU A 479 -29.19 11.52 -8.73
C LEU A 479 -30.70 11.32 -8.56
N ALA A 480 -31.17 11.15 -7.32
CA ALA A 480 -32.59 11.03 -7.00
C ALA A 480 -33.39 12.31 -7.31
N ALA A 481 -32.77 13.49 -7.28
CA ALA A 481 -33.42 14.75 -7.63
C ALA A 481 -33.44 15.03 -9.14
N LEU A 482 -32.58 14.34 -9.92
CA LEU A 482 -32.48 14.47 -11.38
C LEU A 482 -33.27 13.41 -12.15
N SER A 483 -33.60 12.29 -11.50
CA SER A 483 -34.53 11.26 -11.97
C SER A 483 -35.98 11.63 -11.67
#